data_AF-A0A0D2N8Z7-F1
#
_entry.id   AF-A0A0D2N8Z7-F1
#
_cell.length_a   1.000
_cell.length_b   1.000
_cell.length_c   1.000
_cell.angle_alpha   90.00
_cell.angle_beta   90.00
_cell.angle_gamma   90.00
#
_symmetry.space_group_name_H-M   'P 1'
#
loop_
_entity.id
_entity.type
_entity.pdbx_description
1 polymer ?
#
loop_
_entity_poly.entity_id
_entity_poly.type
_entity_poly.pdbx_seq_one_letter_code
_entity_poly.pdbx_strand_id
1 'polypeptide(L)'
;QAASCNGHQEIVELLLANGADVNAQGGKHSNALQAASYKGHQEIVQLLLANGTNVNVQGGDYGNALQATSCKGHIGKLGPKR
;
A
#
# COMPACT_ATOMS: atom_id res chain seq x y z
N GLN A 1 -8.92 -1.58 2.20
CA GLN A 1 -7.81 -1.81 3.16
C GLN A 1 -7.58 -3.29 3.46
N ALA A 2 -8.53 -4.01 4.06
CA ALA A 2 -8.36 -5.43 4.41
C ALA A 2 -8.07 -6.31 3.18
N ALA A 3 -8.84 -6.16 2.10
CA ALA A 3 -8.60 -6.86 0.83
C ALA A 3 -7.19 -6.58 0.28
N SER A 4 -6.76 -5.31 0.29
CA SER A 4 -5.43 -4.88 -0.15
C SER A 4 -4.30 -5.42 0.74
N CYS A 5 -4.52 -5.56 2.05
CA CYS A 5 -3.56 -6.15 2.99
C CYS A 5 -3.40 -7.67 2.77
N ASN A 6 -4.50 -8.35 2.48
CA ASN A 6 -4.51 -9.80 2.31
C ASN A 6 -4.14 -10.24 0.89
N GLY A 7 -3.97 -9.33 -0.07
CA GLY A 7 -3.61 -9.68 -1.44
C GLY A 7 -4.80 -10.09 -2.30
N HIS A 8 -6.04 -9.73 -1.92
CA HIS A 8 -7.25 -10.14 -2.63
C HIS A 8 -7.54 -9.21 -3.81
N GLN A 9 -6.80 -9.37 -4.92
CA GLN A 9 -6.89 -8.48 -6.09
C GLN A 9 -8.32 -8.37 -6.65
N GLU A 10 -9.00 -9.48 -6.92
CA GLU A 10 -10.37 -9.47 -7.48
C GLU A 10 -11.36 -8.70 -6.60
N ILE A 11 -11.20 -8.79 -5.28
CA ILE A 11 -12.04 -8.03 -4.34
C ILE A 11 -11.72 -6.53 -4.42
N VAL A 12 -10.46 -6.16 -4.57
CA VAL A 12 -10.06 -4.75 -4.75
C VAL A 12 -10.64 -4.21 -6.05
N GLU A 13 -10.56 -4.96 -7.15
CA GLU A 13 -11.17 -4.61 -8.44
C GLU A 13 -12.68 -4.41 -8.33
N LEU A 14 -13.38 -5.37 -7.73
CA LEU A 14 -14.83 -5.29 -7.53
C LEU A 14 -15.22 -4.05 -6.72
N LEU A 15 -14.49 -3.73 -5.65
CA LEU A 15 -14.75 -2.55 -4.83
C LEU A 15 -14.56 -1.26 -5.63
N LEU A 16 -13.48 -1.14 -6.40
CA LEU A 16 -13.23 0.03 -7.24
C LEU A 16 -14.30 0.18 -8.33
N ALA A 17 -14.71 -0.91 -8.96
CA ALA A 17 -15.79 -0.92 -9.94
C ALA A 17 -17.15 -0.47 -9.35
N ASN A 18 -17.37 -0.70 -8.05
CA ASN A 18 -18.55 -0.23 -7.33
C ASN A 18 -18.40 1.20 -6.77
N GLY A 19 -17.35 1.94 -7.17
CA GLY A 19 -17.13 3.32 -6.75
C GLY A 19 -16.61 3.45 -5.32
N ALA A 20 -15.94 2.42 -4.78
CA ALA A 20 -15.27 2.56 -3.49
C ALA A 20 -14.22 3.68 -3.55
N ASP A 21 -14.21 4.53 -2.53
CA ASP A 21 -13.21 5.58 -2.42
C ASP A 21 -11.82 4.97 -2.21
N VAL A 22 -10.99 5.08 -3.24
CA VAL A 22 -9.60 4.58 -3.27
C VAL A 22 -8.72 5.27 -2.21
N ASN A 23 -9.08 6.50 -1.83
CA ASN A 23 -8.36 7.31 -0.85
C ASN A 23 -8.94 7.16 0.56
N ALA A 24 -9.95 6.31 0.76
CA ALA A 24 -10.61 6.12 2.04
C ALA A 24 -9.58 5.83 3.14
N GLN A 25 -9.51 6.76 4.09
CA GLN A 25 -8.62 6.66 5.24
C GLN A 25 -9.29 5.91 6.40
N GLY A 26 -8.53 5.08 7.10
CA GLY A 26 -9.00 4.33 8.25
C GLY A 26 -7.96 3.40 8.87
N GLY A 27 -8.18 3.00 10.12
CA GLY A 27 -7.43 1.95 10.82
C GLY A 27 -5.90 2.09 10.82
N LYS A 28 -5.22 0.99 11.18
CA LYS A 28 -3.77 0.94 11.43
C LYS A 28 -2.89 1.19 10.19
N HIS A 29 -3.43 0.98 8.98
CA HIS A 29 -2.67 1.08 7.71
C HIS A 29 -3.03 2.32 6.90
N SER A 30 -3.77 3.27 7.48
CA SER A 30 -4.27 4.49 6.88
C SER A 30 -5.06 4.35 5.58
N ASN A 31 -4.55 3.81 4.46
CA ASN A 31 -5.35 3.59 3.24
C ASN A 31 -5.06 2.23 2.56
N ALA A 32 -5.83 1.93 1.50
CA ALA A 32 -5.71 0.67 0.76
C ALA A 32 -4.33 0.49 0.11
N LEU A 33 -3.74 1.58 -0.41
CA LEU A 33 -2.45 1.60 -1.05
C LEU A 33 -1.33 1.25 -0.07
N GLN A 34 -1.30 1.90 1.08
CA GLN A 34 -0.32 1.62 2.15
C GLN A 34 -0.43 0.19 2.67
N ALA A 35 -1.63 -0.36 2.80
CA ALA A 35 -1.82 -1.75 3.21
C ALA A 35 -1.21 -2.74 2.19
N ALA A 36 -1.44 -2.53 0.89
CA ALA A 36 -0.84 -3.35 -0.17
C ALA A 36 0.69 -3.17 -0.22
N SER A 37 1.19 -1.93 -0.15
CA SER A 37 2.62 -1.62 -0.14
C SER A 37 3.34 -2.25 1.06
N TYR A 38 2.75 -2.19 2.25
CA TYR A 38 3.33 -2.77 3.47
C TYR A 38 3.51 -4.29 3.36
N LYS A 39 2.56 -4.97 2.71
CA LYS A 39 2.55 -6.42 2.52
C LYS A 39 3.30 -6.87 1.26
N GLY A 40 3.64 -5.95 0.36
CA GLY A 40 4.39 -6.24 -0.86
C GLY A 40 3.54 -6.68 -2.05
N HIS A 41 2.23 -6.41 -2.03
CA HIS A 41 1.30 -6.81 -3.09
C HIS A 41 1.38 -5.84 -4.27
N GLN A 42 2.41 -5.99 -5.10
CA GLN A 42 2.74 -5.05 -6.19
C GLN A 42 1.61 -4.86 -7.20
N GLU A 43 0.91 -5.92 -7.58
CA GLU A 43 -0.23 -5.85 -8.53
C GLU A 43 -1.35 -4.97 -7.98
N ILE A 44 -1.68 -5.11 -6.70
CA ILE A 44 -2.70 -4.28 -6.04
C ILE A 44 -2.23 -2.82 -5.93
N VAL A 45 -0.94 -2.59 -5.68
CA VAL A 45 -0.37 -1.23 -5.68
C VAL A 45 -0.55 -0.58 -7.05
N GLN A 46 -0.22 -1.29 -8.13
CA GLN A 46 -0.39 -0.77 -9.49
C GLN A 46 -1.85 -0.52 -9.83
N LEU A 47 -2.75 -1.43 -9.46
CA LEU A 47 -4.19 -1.30 -9.67
C LEU A 47 -4.77 -0.05 -9.00
N LEU A 48 -4.39 0.20 -7.75
CA LEU A 48 -4.83 1.37 -7.00
C LEU A 48 -4.26 2.65 -7.62
N LEU A 49 -2.97 2.67 -7.98
CA LEU A 49 -2.35 3.82 -8.65
C LEU A 49 -3.04 4.16 -9.97
N ALA A 50 -3.40 3.15 -10.77
CA ALA A 50 -4.12 3.34 -12.02
C ALA A 50 -5.52 3.95 -11.83
N ASN A 51 -6.15 3.73 -10.68
CA ASN A 51 -7.46 4.29 -10.32
C ASN A 51 -7.38 5.68 -9.66
N GLY A 52 -6.28 6.41 -9.85
CA GLY A 52 -6.17 7.81 -9.40
C GLY A 52 -6.01 7.95 -7.89
N THR A 53 -5.37 6.96 -7.22
CA THR A 53 -5.02 7.13 -5.81
C THR A 53 -4.15 8.36 -5.65
N ASN A 54 -4.51 9.25 -4.74
CA ASN A 54 -3.69 10.39 -4.41
C ASN A 54 -2.47 9.90 -3.61
N VAL A 55 -1.35 9.77 -4.31
CA VAL A 55 -0.07 9.31 -3.75
C VAL A 55 0.50 10.23 -2.67
N ASN A 56 -0.03 11.45 -2.53
CA ASN A 56 0.37 12.39 -1.48
C ASN A 56 -0.50 12.32 -0.23
N VAL A 57 -1.47 11.39 -0.16
CA VAL A 57 -2.27 11.20 1.05
C VAL A 57 -1.35 10.64 2.15
N GLN A 58 -0.89 11.54 3.04
CA GLN A 58 -0.17 11.18 4.25
C GLN A 58 -1.07 10.33 5.13
N GLY A 59 -0.80 9.04 5.12
CA GLY A 59 -1.50 8.08 5.95
C GLY A 59 -0.70 7.72 7.20
N GLY A 60 -1.00 8.36 8.33
CA GLY A 60 -0.49 8.00 9.65
C GLY A 60 1.04 8.06 9.83
N ASP A 61 1.51 7.57 11.00
CA ASP A 61 2.87 7.70 11.53
C ASP A 61 4.02 7.23 10.62
N TYR A 62 3.73 6.61 9.47
CA TYR A 62 4.72 6.00 8.57
C TYR A 62 5.07 6.83 7.34
N GLY A 63 4.53 8.05 7.23
CA GLY A 63 4.82 8.90 6.08
C GLY A 63 4.32 8.29 4.78
N ASN A 64 4.56 9.00 3.68
CA ASN A 64 4.03 8.71 2.35
C ASN A 64 4.18 7.21 1.99
N ALA A 65 3.19 6.60 1.32
CA ALA A 65 3.28 5.23 0.81
C ALA A 65 4.56 4.99 -0.03
N LEU A 66 5.10 6.07 -0.62
CA LEU A 66 6.39 6.10 -1.31
C LEU A 66 7.63 5.98 -0.41
N GLN A 67 7.53 6.28 0.88
CA GLN A 67 8.62 6.19 1.84
C GLN A 67 8.72 4.79 2.48
N ALA A 68 7.60 4.05 2.52
CA ALA A 68 7.57 2.67 2.99
C ALA A 68 8.31 1.69 2.06
N THR A 69 8.46 2.02 0.77
CA THR A 69 9.27 1.21 -0.17
C THR A 69 10.77 1.33 0.10
N SER A 70 11.23 2.44 0.71
CA SER A 70 12.65 2.65 0.99
C SER A 70 13.17 1.90 2.23
N CYS A 71 12.28 1.33 3.06
CA CYS A 71 12.68 0.62 4.28
C CYS A 71 12.84 -0.90 4.11
N LYS A 72 12.36 -1.49 2.98
CA LYS A 72 12.44 -2.95 2.74
C LYS A 72 13.43 -3.39 1.65
N GLY A 73 14.03 -2.44 0.92
CA GLY A 73 15.02 -2.74 -0.14
C GLY A 73 16.49 -2.80 0.31
N HIS A 74 16.83 -2.42 1.55
CA HIS A 74 18.23 -2.35 2.03
C HIS A 74 18.50 -3.13 3.33
N ILE A 75 18.01 -4.37 3.44
CA ILE A 75 18.57 -5.34 4.41
C ILE A 75 19.22 -6.55 3.74
N GLY A 76 19.49 -6.46 2.44
CA GLY A 76 20.12 -7.52 1.65
C GLY A 76 21.64 -7.49 1.52
N LYS A 77 22.36 -6.48 2.04
CA LYS A 77 23.84 -6.47 2.08
C LYS A 77 24.38 -5.58 3.19
N LEU A 78 24.80 -6.17 4.30
CA LEU A 78 26.05 -5.84 4.99
C LEU A 78 26.31 -6.92 6.05
N GLY A 79 27.23 -7.82 5.71
CA GLY A 79 27.82 -8.78 6.64
C GLY A 79 28.62 -8.11 7.77
N PRO A 80 29.22 -8.90 8.66
CA PRO A 80 29.36 -8.60 10.08
C PRO A 80 30.52 -7.65 10.37
N LYS A 81 30.39 -6.83 11.43
CA LYS A 81 31.51 -6.36 12.25
C LYS A 81 31.05 -6.10 13.70
N ARG A 82 31.11 -7.13 14.54
CA ARG A 82 32.06 -7.22 15.67
C ARG A 82 32.28 -8.69 16.00
#